data_AF-A0A2V6UI17-F1
#
_entry.id   AF-A0A2V6UI17-F1
#
_cell.length_a   1.000
_cell.length_b   1.000
_cell.length_c   1.000
_cell.angle_alpha   90.00
_cell.angle_beta   90.00
_cell.angle_gamma   90.00
#
_symmetry.space_group_name_H-M   'P 1'
#
loop_
_entity.id
_entity.type
_entity.pdbx_description
1 polymer ?
#
loop_
_entity_poly.entity_id
_entity_poly.type
_entity_poly.pdbx_seq_one_letter_code
_entity_poly.pdbx_strand_id
1 'polypeptide(L)'
;MSRRRRAPSRPRATGALPVETRILGLAREVAAIAAATAPPRVRRDLALAKIAAAFGEDRAIPALLPAARERARSDETLGLALAWIREQLRASLEEILEAGVRVGTIRKAFSSTLKTSALSGGFSRGPRCPAPSR
;
A
#
# COMPACT_ATOMS: atom_id res chain seq x y z
N MET A 1 -49.21 12.38 4.20
CA MET A 1 -48.34 12.36 5.40
C MET A 1 -46.97 11.80 5.02
N SER A 2 -45.98 12.66 4.80
CA SER A 2 -44.68 12.29 4.24
C SER A 2 -43.71 11.78 5.32
N ARG A 3 -43.34 10.50 5.27
CA ARG A 3 -42.24 9.94 6.08
C ARG A 3 -40.91 10.45 5.52
N ARG A 4 -40.33 11.48 6.15
CA ARG A 4 -38.93 11.88 5.95
C ARG A 4 -38.03 10.67 6.29
N ARG A 5 -37.52 10.00 5.26
CA ARG A 5 -36.38 9.07 5.41
C ARG A 5 -35.19 9.91 5.91
N ARG A 6 -34.76 9.69 7.15
CA ARG A 6 -33.44 10.15 7.61
C ARG A 6 -32.41 9.41 6.78
N ALA A 7 -31.64 10.16 6.00
CA ALA A 7 -30.45 9.65 5.35
C ALA A 7 -29.50 9.09 6.43
N PRO A 8 -28.85 7.93 6.21
CA PRO A 8 -27.83 7.46 7.12
C PRO A 8 -26.70 8.49 7.16
N SER A 9 -26.45 9.04 8.35
CA SER A 9 -25.30 9.89 8.61
C SER A 9 -24.04 9.11 8.27
N ARG A 10 -23.41 9.47 7.16
CA ARG A 10 -22.08 8.97 6.77
C ARG A 10 -21.17 9.18 7.99
N PRO A 11 -20.51 8.13 8.54
CA PRO A 11 -19.58 8.34 9.63
C PRO A 11 -18.58 9.39 9.15
N ARG A 12 -18.58 10.54 9.85
CA ARG A 12 -17.57 11.58 9.66
C ARG A 12 -16.24 10.86 9.81
N ALA A 13 -15.45 10.84 8.74
CA ALA A 13 -14.07 10.40 8.83
C ALA A 13 -13.41 11.22 9.92
N THR A 14 -13.23 10.60 11.08
CA THR A 14 -12.31 11.07 12.12
C THR A 14 -11.02 11.39 11.37
N GLY A 15 -10.61 12.66 11.35
CA GLY A 15 -9.70 13.22 10.35
C GLY A 15 -8.54 12.28 10.04
N ALA A 16 -8.43 11.85 8.77
CA ALA A 16 -7.38 10.94 8.33
C ALA A 16 -6.03 11.43 8.84
N LEU A 17 -5.29 10.57 9.54
CA LEU A 17 -4.03 10.98 10.12
C LEU A 17 -3.09 11.48 9.03
N PRO A 18 -2.13 12.36 9.35
CA PRO A 18 -1.19 12.91 8.36
C PRO A 18 -0.42 11.84 7.58
N VAL A 19 -0.27 10.62 8.14
CA VAL A 19 0.37 9.48 7.49
C VAL A 19 -0.57 8.72 6.56
N GLU A 20 -1.83 8.49 6.95
CA GLU A 20 -2.82 7.84 6.08
C GLU A 20 -3.03 8.65 4.80
N THR A 21 -3.19 9.97 4.94
CA THR A 21 -3.38 10.87 3.79
C THR A 21 -2.19 10.80 2.83
N ARG A 22 -0.96 10.71 3.36
CA ARG A 22 0.27 10.61 2.55
C ARG A 22 0.38 9.26 1.84
N ILE A 23 0.13 8.15 2.54
CA ILE A 23 0.22 6.82 1.92
C ILE A 23 -0.94 6.61 0.93
N LEU A 24 -2.13 7.17 1.20
CA LEU A 24 -3.23 7.19 0.24
C LEU A 24 -2.88 8.02 -1.01
N GLY A 25 -2.23 9.17 -0.84
CA GLY A 25 -1.69 9.96 -1.95
C GLY A 25 -0.73 9.15 -2.80
N LEU A 26 0.24 8.49 -2.17
CA LEU A 26 1.17 7.57 -2.84
C LEU A 26 0.44 6.46 -3.61
N ALA A 27 -0.55 5.81 -2.99
CA ALA A 27 -1.32 4.74 -3.63
C ALA A 27 -2.06 5.23 -4.89
N ARG A 28 -2.62 6.44 -4.84
CA ARG A 28 -3.28 7.05 -6.01
C ARG A 28 -2.28 7.37 -7.12
N GLU A 29 -1.10 7.88 -6.77
CA GLU A 29 -0.05 8.14 -7.76
C GLU A 29 0.43 6.86 -8.44
N VAL A 30 0.61 5.77 -7.67
CA VAL A 30 0.99 4.47 -8.22
C VAL A 30 -0.14 3.88 -9.09
N ALA A 31 -1.40 4.04 -8.70
CA ALA A 31 -2.54 3.63 -9.53
C ALA A 31 -2.61 4.44 -10.84
N ALA A 32 -2.32 5.74 -10.80
CA ALA A 32 -2.25 6.56 -12.01
C ALA A 32 -1.11 6.10 -12.95
N ILE A 33 0.05 5.71 -12.38
CA ILE A 33 1.14 5.10 -13.15
C ILE A 33 0.68 3.78 -13.78
N ALA A 34 -0.04 2.94 -13.04
CA ALA A 34 -0.55 1.67 -13.55
C ALA A 34 -1.51 1.88 -14.74
N ALA A 35 -2.38 2.89 -14.67
CA ALA A 35 -3.33 3.24 -15.72
C ALA A 35 -2.72 3.97 -16.94
N ALA A 36 -1.46 4.41 -16.87
CA ALA A 36 -0.84 5.14 -17.96
C ALA A 36 -0.63 4.28 -19.22
N THR A 37 -0.62 4.91 -20.39
CA THR A 37 -0.39 4.25 -21.69
C THR A 37 1.07 3.90 -21.97
N ALA A 38 1.97 4.21 -21.03
CA ALA A 38 3.40 3.94 -21.15
C ALA A 38 3.73 2.42 -21.19
N PRO A 39 4.86 2.02 -21.79
CA PRO A 39 5.30 0.62 -21.79
C PRO A 39 5.36 0.04 -20.37
N PRO A 40 4.98 -1.24 -20.17
CA PRO A 40 4.92 -1.84 -18.83
C PRO A 40 6.22 -1.75 -18.01
N ARG A 41 7.38 -1.85 -18.66
CA ARG A 41 8.69 -1.65 -17.99
C ARG A 41 8.84 -0.25 -17.43
N VAL A 42 8.49 0.78 -18.22
CA VAL A 42 8.55 2.18 -17.80
C VAL A 42 7.61 2.43 -16.62
N ARG A 43 6.37 1.92 -16.70
CA ARG A 43 5.42 2.01 -15.58
C ARG A 43 5.95 1.35 -14.31
N ARG A 44 6.54 0.16 -14.42
CA ARG A 44 7.17 -0.55 -13.29
C ARG A 44 8.26 0.30 -12.65
N ASP A 45 9.19 0.81 -13.45
CA ASP A 45 10.35 1.53 -12.93
C ASP A 45 9.91 2.85 -12.27
N LEU A 46 8.94 3.55 -12.88
CA LEU A 46 8.34 4.74 -12.28
C LEU A 46 7.60 4.44 -10.98
N ALA A 47 6.81 3.37 -10.92
CA ALA A 47 6.09 2.97 -9.71
C ALA A 47 7.06 2.62 -8.57
N LEU A 48 8.11 1.85 -8.85
CA LEU A 48 9.14 1.51 -7.87
C LEU A 48 9.92 2.74 -7.42
N ALA A 49 10.31 3.63 -8.34
CA ALA A 49 10.97 4.88 -8.00
C ALA A 49 10.09 5.76 -7.10
N LYS A 50 8.78 5.83 -7.40
CA LYS A 50 7.82 6.59 -6.59
C LYS A 50 7.68 6.02 -5.18
N ILE A 51 7.58 4.71 -5.05
CA ILE A 51 7.53 4.03 -3.75
C ILE A 51 8.84 4.27 -2.99
N ALA A 52 10.00 4.03 -3.61
CA ALA A 52 11.30 4.26 -2.98
C ALA A 52 11.46 5.71 -2.49
N ALA A 53 11.09 6.69 -3.31
CA ALA A 53 11.16 8.11 -2.96
C ALA A 53 10.25 8.48 -1.78
N ALA A 54 9.14 7.77 -1.59
CA ALA A 54 8.21 7.97 -0.49
C ALA A 54 8.69 7.34 0.83
N PHE A 55 9.54 6.31 0.76
CA PHE A 55 10.09 5.57 1.90
C PHE A 55 11.58 5.85 2.20
N GLY A 56 12.20 6.84 1.56
CA GLY A 56 13.58 7.27 1.86
C GLY A 56 13.76 7.82 3.29
N GLU A 57 15.00 7.84 3.77
CA GLU A 57 15.36 8.09 5.18
C GLU A 57 14.80 9.40 5.77
N ASP A 58 14.67 10.47 4.98
CA ASP A 58 14.16 11.77 5.43
C ASP A 58 12.66 11.99 5.22
N ARG A 59 11.89 10.91 4.97
CA ARG A 59 10.48 11.03 4.62
C ARG A 59 9.54 10.86 5.82
N ALA A 60 8.47 11.65 5.78
CA ALA A 60 7.43 11.63 6.80
C ALA A 60 6.70 10.27 6.91
N ILE A 61 6.67 9.46 5.84
CA ILE A 61 5.99 8.15 5.87
C ILE A 61 6.74 7.16 6.79
N PRO A 62 8.04 6.87 6.58
CA PRO A 62 8.85 6.07 7.50
C PRO A 62 8.79 6.53 8.96
N ALA A 63 8.81 7.84 9.19
CA ALA A 63 8.77 8.41 10.54
C ALA A 63 7.41 8.19 11.25
N LEU A 64 6.30 8.33 10.53
CA LEU A 64 4.95 8.32 11.12
C LEU A 64 4.27 6.94 11.07
N LEU A 65 4.70 6.06 10.17
CA LEU A 65 4.05 4.77 9.93
C LEU A 65 4.13 3.81 11.14
N PRO A 66 5.22 3.70 11.91
CA PRO A 66 5.27 2.85 13.09
C PRO A 66 4.20 3.23 14.14
N ALA A 67 4.07 4.53 14.44
CA ALA A 67 3.07 5.02 15.39
C ALA A 67 1.63 4.79 14.89
N ALA A 68 1.40 4.96 13.59
CA ALA A 68 0.10 4.66 12.98
C ALA A 68 -0.26 3.17 13.07
N ARG A 69 0.72 2.28 12.86
CA ARG A 69 0.54 0.83 12.99
C ARG A 69 0.25 0.41 14.42
N GLU A 70 0.89 1.03 15.40
CA GLU A 70 0.61 0.77 16.80
C GLU A 70 -0.83 1.17 17.14
N ARG A 71 -1.24 2.39 16.75
CA ARG A 71 -2.59 2.89 16.98
C ARG A 71 -3.67 2.05 16.28
N ALA A 72 -3.38 1.54 15.09
CA ALA A 72 -4.27 0.67 14.33
C ALA A 72 -4.66 -0.62 15.07
N ARG A 73 -3.93 -1.02 16.12
CA ARG A 73 -4.32 -2.16 16.97
C ARG A 73 -5.55 -1.88 17.82
N SER A 74 -5.77 -0.62 18.17
CA SER A 74 -6.91 -0.17 18.98
C SER A 74 -7.95 0.62 18.17
N ASP A 75 -7.62 1.02 16.94
CA ASP A 75 -8.47 1.80 16.06
C ASP A 75 -8.77 0.99 14.78
N GLU A 76 -9.93 0.35 14.76
CA GLU A 76 -10.35 -0.53 13.66
C GLU A 76 -10.49 0.22 12.33
N THR A 77 -10.94 1.48 12.38
CA THR A 77 -11.11 2.30 11.16
C THR A 77 -9.76 2.61 10.53
N LEU A 78 -8.78 3.00 11.36
CA LEU A 78 -7.40 3.20 10.93
C LEU A 78 -6.78 1.90 10.40
N GLY A 79 -6.99 0.78 11.09
CA GLY A 79 -6.52 -0.54 10.67
C GLY A 79 -7.06 -0.92 9.28
N LEU A 80 -8.36 -0.72 9.05
CA LEU A 80 -8.98 -0.98 7.76
C LEU A 80 -8.47 -0.04 6.67
N ALA A 81 -8.29 1.25 6.98
CA ALA A 81 -7.75 2.23 6.04
C ALA A 81 -6.34 1.85 5.57
N LEU A 82 -5.44 1.51 6.51
CA LEU A 82 -4.08 1.08 6.18
C LEU A 82 -4.06 -0.24 5.39
N ALA A 83 -4.93 -1.19 5.75
CA ALA A 83 -5.06 -2.46 5.03
C ALA A 83 -5.54 -2.23 3.58
N TRP A 84 -6.52 -1.37 3.39
CA TRP A 84 -7.04 -1.01 2.07
C TRP A 84 -5.97 -0.32 1.22
N ILE A 85 -5.23 0.64 1.78
CA ILE A 85 -4.14 1.33 1.08
C ILE A 85 -3.05 0.35 0.63
N ARG A 86 -2.69 -0.62 1.49
CA ARG A 86 -1.74 -1.69 1.12
C ARG A 86 -2.27 -2.52 -0.05
N GLU A 87 -3.55 -2.85 -0.05
CA GLU A 87 -4.18 -3.62 -1.12
C GLU A 87 -4.23 -2.85 -2.45
N GLN A 88 -4.51 -1.55 -2.41
CA GLN A 88 -4.47 -0.68 -3.59
C GLN A 88 -3.07 -0.64 -4.24
N LEU A 89 -2.02 -0.53 -3.43
CA LEU A 89 -0.63 -0.61 -3.90
C LEU A 89 -0.31 -1.97 -4.51
N ARG A 90 -0.74 -3.06 -3.85
CA ARG A 90 -0.55 -4.42 -4.34
C ARG A 90 -1.22 -4.63 -5.71
N ALA A 91 -2.49 -4.27 -5.83
CA ALA A 91 -3.27 -4.39 -7.06
C ALA A 91 -2.64 -3.59 -8.22
N SER A 92 -2.25 -2.35 -7.96
CA SER A 92 -1.62 -1.49 -8.98
C SER A 92 -0.30 -2.08 -9.50
N LEU A 93 0.54 -2.62 -8.60
CA LEU A 93 1.78 -3.28 -9.00
C LEU A 93 1.51 -4.59 -9.77
N GLU A 94 0.52 -5.37 -9.35
CA GLU A 94 0.11 -6.59 -10.05
C GLU A 94 -0.33 -6.30 -11.49
N GLU A 95 -1.16 -5.27 -11.70
CA GLU A 95 -1.61 -4.85 -13.03
C GLU A 95 -0.43 -4.49 -13.96
N ILE A 96 0.55 -3.74 -13.44
CA ILE A 96 1.75 -3.38 -14.19
C ILE A 96 2.55 -4.63 -14.60
N LEU A 97 2.75 -5.55 -13.65
CA LEU A 97 3.51 -6.78 -13.89
C LEU A 97 2.78 -7.70 -14.88
N GLU A 98 1.48 -7.86 -14.74
CA GLU A 98 0.67 -8.67 -15.66
C GLU A 98 0.66 -8.10 -17.07
N ALA A 99 0.52 -6.79 -17.22
CA ALA A 99 0.68 -6.14 -18.52
C ALA A 99 2.07 -6.39 -19.10
N GLY A 100 3.12 -6.34 -18.27
CA GLY A 100 4.48 -6.63 -18.70
C GLY A 100 4.71 -8.08 -19.14
N VAL A 101 4.07 -9.04 -18.46
CA VAL A 101 4.10 -10.46 -18.84
C VAL A 101 3.37 -10.69 -20.16
N ARG A 102 2.18 -10.09 -20.36
CA ARG A 102 1.40 -10.22 -21.61
C ARG A 102 2.18 -9.73 -22.83
N VAL A 103 2.94 -8.65 -22.70
CA VAL A 103 3.74 -8.06 -23.78
C VAL A 103 5.15 -8.68 -23.87
N GLY A 104 5.47 -9.69 -23.04
CA GLY A 104 6.77 -10.38 -23.05
C GLY A 104 7.94 -9.55 -22.50
N THR A 105 7.65 -8.39 -21.90
CA THR A 105 8.68 -7.47 -21.39
C THR A 105 9.13 -7.81 -19.96
N ILE A 106 8.33 -8.55 -19.20
CA ILE A 106 8.65 -8.98 -17.83
C ILE A 106 8.57 -10.50 -17.74
N ARG A 107 9.59 -11.15 -17.16
CA ARG A 107 9.58 -12.61 -16.96
C ARG A 107 8.51 -13.00 -15.93
N LYS A 108 7.73 -14.04 -16.25
CA LYS A 108 6.65 -14.57 -15.40
C LYS A 108 7.10 -14.95 -13.97
N ALA A 109 8.34 -15.45 -13.81
CA ALA A 109 8.92 -15.78 -12.51
C ALA A 109 8.99 -14.57 -11.54
N PHE A 110 9.19 -13.37 -12.07
CA PHE A 110 9.24 -12.14 -11.27
C PHE A 110 7.85 -11.67 -10.80
N SER A 111 6.82 -11.95 -11.63
CA SER A 111 5.41 -11.71 -11.25
C SER A 111 4.96 -12.67 -10.15
N SER A 112 5.33 -13.95 -10.21
CA SER A 112 4.97 -14.93 -9.17
C SER A 112 5.60 -14.63 -7.81
N THR A 113 6.87 -14.21 -7.75
CA THR A 113 7.55 -13.91 -6.48
C THR A 113 6.95 -12.72 -5.74
N LEU A 114 6.49 -11.69 -6.47
CA LEU A 114 5.82 -10.53 -5.89
C LEU A 114 4.40 -10.88 -5.40
N LYS A 115 3.68 -11.75 -6.10
CA LYS A 115 2.38 -12.29 -5.62
C LYS A 115 2.56 -13.05 -4.29
N THR A 116 3.57 -13.92 -4.19
CA THR A 116 3.86 -14.67 -2.94
C THR A 116 4.30 -13.77 -1.79
N SER A 117 5.14 -12.76 -2.05
CA SER A 117 5.64 -11.84 -1.02
C SER A 117 4.58 -10.85 -0.52
N ALA A 118 3.68 -10.39 -1.40
CA ALA A 118 2.57 -9.52 -1.01
C ALA A 118 1.48 -10.25 -0.21
N LEU A 119 1.30 -11.55 -0.43
CA LEU A 119 0.43 -12.42 0.36
C LEU A 119 1.08 -12.87 1.69
N SER A 120 2.40 -12.99 1.74
CA SER A 120 3.17 -13.34 2.95
C SER A 120 3.54 -12.14 3.83
N GLY A 121 3.01 -10.94 3.57
CA GLY A 121 3.11 -9.78 4.47
C GLY A 121 2.33 -9.95 5.80
N GLY A 122 2.24 -11.18 6.31
CA GLY A 122 1.85 -11.49 7.66
C GLY A 122 2.93 -11.00 8.62
N PHE A 123 2.60 -9.99 9.42
CA PHE A 123 2.89 -9.92 10.85
C PHE A 123 4.16 -10.65 11.36
N SER A 124 5.33 -10.42 10.77
CA SER A 124 6.58 -10.92 11.34
C SER A 124 7.03 -9.97 12.43
N ARG A 125 6.80 -10.39 13.69
CA ARG A 125 7.66 -10.01 14.82
C ARG A 125 9.12 -10.07 14.35
N GLY A 126 9.88 -9.01 14.63
CA GLY A 126 11.28 -8.91 14.24
C GLY A 126 12.10 -10.13 14.66
N PRO A 127 13.18 -10.44 13.94
CA PRO A 127 14.07 -11.52 14.34
C PRO A 127 14.65 -11.18 15.72
N ARG A 128 14.30 -11.98 16.72
CA ARG A 128 15.07 -12.02 17.98
C ARG A 128 16.41 -12.68 17.64
N CYS A 129 17.49 -11.91 17.70
CA CYS A 129 18.83 -12.46 17.74
C CYS A 129 18.92 -13.43 18.92
N PRO A 130 19.35 -14.69 18.73
CA PRO A 130 19.74 -15.53 19.86
C PRO A 130 21.01 -14.94 20.47
N ALA A 131 21.00 -14.76 21.79
CA ALA A 131 22.18 -14.37 22.55
C ALA A 131 23.27 -15.46 22.41
N PRO A 132 24.55 -15.09 22.30
CA PRO A 132 25.62 -16.07 22.28
C PRO A 132 25.72 -16.75 23.65
N SER A 133 25.54 -18.07 23.67
CA SER A 133 25.89 -18.92 24.80
C SER A 133 27.40 -18.82 25.06
N ARG A 134 27.77 -18.54 26.31
CA ARG A 134 29.14 -18.60 26.80
C ARG A 134 29.67 -20.03 26.84
#